data_AF-A0A947CA51-F1
#
_entry.id   AF-A0A947CA51-F1
#
_cell.length_a   1.000
_cell.length_b   1.000
_cell.length_c   1.000
_cell.angle_alpha   90.00
_cell.angle_beta   90.00
_cell.angle_gamma   90.00
#
_symmetry.space_group_name_H-M   'P 1'
#
loop_
_entity.id
_entity.type
_entity.pdbx_description
1 polymer ?
#
loop_
_entity_poly.entity_id
_entity_poly.type
_entity_poly.pdbx_seq_one_letter_code
_entity_poly.pdbx_strand_id
1 'polypeptide(L)'
;MHRLPLVQSRSAVYEDWPVRPDDFDAIPLLRDSRGRRYTYLRLSVTDRCDLACVYCMPPSGEDEHAVRRDLLTFEEAARLVSVFALAGIRRVRFTGGEPLVRKDIVRLVELVHRRTEAEQLVMTTNATRLSELARPLRDAGLFGVN
;
A
#
# COMPACT_ATOMS: atom_id res chain seq x y z
N MET A 1 31.29 11.79 -0.77
CA MET A 1 29.93 11.36 -0.37
C MET A 1 28.91 12.24 -1.08
N HIS A 2 28.60 11.93 -2.34
CA HIS A 2 27.50 12.59 -3.04
C HIS A 2 26.23 11.84 -2.69
N ARG A 3 25.40 12.42 -1.82
CA ARG A 3 24.01 11.98 -1.67
C ARG A 3 23.39 12.06 -3.05
N LEU A 4 22.91 10.93 -3.56
CA LEU A 4 21.97 10.99 -4.67
C LEU A 4 20.82 11.85 -4.18
N PRO A 5 20.46 12.93 -4.89
CA PRO A 5 19.35 13.77 -4.45
C PRO A 5 18.14 12.85 -4.39
N LEU A 6 17.49 12.79 -3.22
CA LEU A 6 16.10 12.36 -3.14
C LEU A 6 15.42 12.97 -4.35
N VAL A 7 14.85 12.14 -5.23
CA VAL A 7 13.94 12.64 -6.24
C VAL A 7 12.77 13.19 -5.43
N GLN A 8 12.88 14.46 -5.03
CA GLN A 8 11.74 15.29 -4.75
C GLN A 8 10.85 15.07 -5.95
N SER A 9 9.65 14.52 -5.74
CA SER A 9 8.64 14.52 -6.78
C SER A 9 8.38 15.99 -7.11
N ARG A 10 9.11 16.57 -8.06
CA ARG A 10 9.02 17.96 -8.50
C ARG A 10 7.74 18.18 -9.32
N SER A 11 6.61 17.62 -8.89
CA SER A 11 5.35 17.64 -9.63
C SER A 11 4.10 17.71 -8.77
N ALA A 12 4.22 17.80 -7.45
CA ALA A 12 3.09 18.16 -6.59
C ALA A 12 3.56 19.18 -5.57
N VAL A 13 3.89 20.38 -6.04
CA VAL A 13 3.84 21.56 -5.18
C VAL A 13 2.36 21.72 -4.82
N TYR A 14 2.02 21.58 -3.54
CA TYR A 14 0.64 21.67 -3.04
C TYR A 14 0.00 23.06 -3.26
N GLU A 15 0.75 24.01 -3.81
CA GLU A 15 0.36 25.40 -4.05
C GLU A 15 -0.64 25.55 -5.21
N ASP A 16 -0.62 24.64 -6.20
CA ASP A 16 -1.50 24.66 -7.38
C ASP A 16 -2.62 23.60 -7.32
N TRP A 17 -2.97 23.10 -6.13
CA TRP A 17 -4.09 22.18 -6.01
C TRP A 17 -5.39 22.91 -6.37
N PRO A 18 -6.22 22.37 -7.28
CA PRO A 18 -7.47 23.03 -7.65
C PRO A 18 -8.33 23.26 -6.40
N VAL A 19 -9.01 24.41 -6.34
CA VAL A 19 -9.95 24.72 -5.27
C VAL A 19 -10.90 23.53 -5.12
N ARG A 20 -11.11 23.08 -3.87
CA ARG A 20 -12.03 22.00 -3.56
C ARG A 20 -13.38 22.30 -4.25
N PRO A 21 -13.85 21.45 -5.18
CA PRO A 21 -15.13 21.64 -5.82
C PRO A 21 -16.28 21.68 -4.81
N ASP A 22 -17.33 22.45 -5.08
CA ASP A 22 -18.52 22.51 -4.20
C ASP A 22 -19.30 21.18 -4.17
N ASP A 23 -19.11 20.32 -5.16
CA ASP A 23 -19.71 18.98 -5.27
C ASP A 23 -18.86 17.86 -4.62
N PHE A 24 -17.79 18.22 -3.90
CA PHE A 24 -16.87 17.27 -3.25
C PHE A 24 -17.50 16.49 -2.08
N ASP A 25 -18.74 16.81 -1.70
CA ASP A 25 -19.49 16.08 -0.68
C ASP A 25 -20.00 14.72 -1.18
N ALA A 26 -20.02 14.50 -2.51
CA ALA A 26 -20.10 13.17 -3.09
C ALA A 26 -18.68 12.67 -3.38
N ILE A 27 -18.38 11.40 -3.06
CA ILE A 27 -17.12 10.77 -3.48
C ILE A 27 -17.33 10.21 -4.90
N PRO A 28 -16.87 10.89 -5.96
CA PRO A 28 -17.02 10.36 -7.31
C PRO A 28 -16.14 9.13 -7.50
N LEU A 29 -16.48 8.32 -8.50
CA LEU A 29 -15.64 7.22 -8.93
C LEU A 29 -14.27 7.75 -9.37
N LEU A 30 -13.19 7.16 -8.84
CA LEU A 30 -11.83 7.62 -9.11
C LEU A 30 -11.46 7.40 -10.57
N ARG A 31 -11.17 8.50 -11.27
CA ARG A 31 -10.82 8.53 -12.70
C ARG A 31 -9.65 9.47 -12.94
N ASP A 32 -8.88 9.21 -13.99
CA ASP A 32 -7.88 10.16 -14.47
C ASP A 32 -8.38 11.05 -15.62
N SER A 33 -7.51 11.93 -16.10
CA SER A 33 -7.77 12.86 -17.21
C SER A 33 -8.04 12.17 -18.56
N ARG A 34 -7.76 10.86 -18.69
CA ARG A 34 -8.09 10.05 -19.86
C ARG A 34 -9.36 9.21 -19.66
N GLY A 35 -10.07 9.41 -18.55
CA GLY A 35 -11.32 8.71 -18.22
C GLY A 35 -11.15 7.27 -17.73
N ARG A 36 -9.91 6.80 -17.49
CA ARG A 36 -9.65 5.45 -16.97
C ARG A 36 -10.13 5.38 -15.53
N ARG A 37 -10.91 4.34 -15.20
CA ARG A 37 -11.41 4.11 -13.84
C ARG A 37 -10.37 3.34 -13.04
N TYR A 38 -10.04 3.83 -11.86
CA TYR A 38 -9.24 3.08 -10.90
C TYR A 38 -10.14 2.14 -10.11
N THR A 39 -9.80 0.86 -10.11
CA THR A 39 -10.52 -0.19 -9.37
C THR A 39 -9.60 -0.97 -8.42
N TYR A 40 -8.31 -0.62 -8.41
CA TYR A 40 -7.24 -1.33 -7.75
C TYR A 40 -6.29 -0.38 -7.03
N LEU A 41 -6.00 -0.68 -5.76
CA LEU A 41 -5.05 0.04 -4.93
C LEU A 41 -3.87 -0.87 -4.57
N ARG A 42 -2.64 -0.40 -4.82
CA ARG A 42 -1.41 -1.05 -4.35
C ARG A 42 -0.92 -0.33 -3.10
N LEU A 43 -0.93 -1.01 -1.96
CA LEU A 43 -0.52 -0.47 -0.68
C LEU A 43 0.83 -1.07 -0.28
N SER A 44 1.89 -0.25 -0.33
CA SER A 44 3.20 -0.60 0.22
C SER A 44 3.13 -0.54 1.74
N VAL A 45 3.30 -1.69 2.40
CA VAL A 45 3.21 -1.76 3.86
C VAL A 45 4.58 -1.68 4.52
N THR A 46 5.64 -1.99 3.82
CA THR A 46 7.00 -1.85 4.33
C THR A 46 7.95 -1.70 3.17
N ASP A 47 9.10 -1.12 3.43
CA ASP A 47 10.24 -1.00 2.54
C ASP A 47 11.29 -2.10 2.79
N ARG A 48 11.20 -2.83 3.91
CA ARG A 48 12.12 -3.92 4.27
C ARG A 48 11.82 -5.19 3.51
N CYS A 49 12.87 -5.94 3.19
CA CYS A 49 12.81 -7.26 2.57
C CYS A 49 13.79 -8.20 3.27
N ASP A 50 13.48 -9.49 3.35
CA ASP A 50 14.39 -10.55 3.81
C ASP A 50 15.20 -11.19 2.68
N LEU A 51 15.05 -10.70 1.45
CA LEU A 51 15.85 -11.06 0.28
C LEU A 51 16.51 -9.84 -0.36
N ALA A 52 17.72 -10.01 -0.86
CA ALA A 52 18.48 -9.00 -1.62
C ALA A 52 18.52 -9.35 -3.13
N CYS A 53 17.36 -9.30 -3.79
CA CYS A 53 17.26 -9.70 -5.19
C CYS A 53 18.03 -8.73 -6.10
N VAL A 54 18.91 -9.25 -6.95
CA VAL A 54 19.84 -8.47 -7.81
C VAL A 54 19.15 -7.38 -8.64
N TYR A 55 17.95 -7.64 -9.16
CA TYR A 55 17.22 -6.69 -10.00
C TYR A 55 16.36 -5.69 -9.21
N CYS A 56 16.15 -5.94 -7.91
CA CYS A 56 15.23 -5.17 -7.06
C CYS A 56 15.99 -4.30 -6.05
N MET A 57 16.94 -4.91 -5.33
CA MET A 57 17.73 -4.27 -4.29
C MET A 57 19.21 -4.34 -4.69
N PRO A 58 19.72 -3.33 -5.43
CA PRO A 58 21.13 -3.30 -5.77
C PRO A 58 21.99 -3.12 -4.50
N PRO A 59 23.28 -3.52 -4.50
CA PRO A 59 24.15 -3.50 -3.32
C PRO A 59 24.29 -2.13 -2.64
N SER A 60 23.93 -1.04 -3.32
CA SER A 60 23.92 0.33 -2.78
C SER A 60 22.61 0.73 -2.10
N GLY A 61 21.60 -0.15 -2.04
CA GLY A 61 20.23 0.17 -1.62
C GLY A 61 19.83 -0.36 -0.24
N GLU A 62 20.71 -1.06 0.48
CA GLU A 62 20.39 -1.67 1.79
C GLU A 62 20.34 -0.63 2.93
N ASP A 63 21.00 0.53 2.76
CA ASP A 63 21.21 1.54 3.81
C ASP A 63 20.06 2.55 3.95
N GLU A 64 19.08 2.59 3.04
CA GLU A 64 18.02 3.60 2.99
C GLU A 64 16.62 3.05 3.34
N HIS A 65 16.54 2.25 4.40
CA HIS A 65 15.24 1.85 4.93
C HIS A 65 14.58 3.00 5.71
N ALA A 66 13.30 3.25 5.42
CA ALA A 66 12.42 4.17 6.14
C ALA A 66 12.44 3.87 7.64
N VAL A 67 12.51 4.95 8.43
CA VAL A 67 12.35 4.83 9.88
C VAL A 67 10.88 4.50 10.13
N ARG A 68 10.59 3.67 11.14
CA ARG A 68 9.20 3.22 11.45
C ARG A 68 8.17 4.36 11.56
N ARG A 69 8.60 5.58 11.91
CA ARG A 69 7.73 6.77 12.02
C ARG A 69 7.24 7.29 10.66
N ASP A 70 7.91 6.92 9.58
CA ASP A 70 7.58 7.35 8.21
C ASP A 70 6.59 6.39 7.53
N LEU A 71 6.28 5.25 8.17
CA LEU A 71 5.29 4.30 7.69
C LEU A 71 3.90 4.63 8.24
N LEU A 72 2.88 4.47 7.40
CA LEU A 72 1.48 4.52 7.84
C LEU A 72 1.25 3.53 8.98
N THR A 73 0.59 4.00 10.04
CA THR A 73 -0.01 3.14 11.06
C THR A 73 -1.07 2.24 10.42
N PHE A 74 -1.47 1.18 11.11
CA PHE A 74 -2.50 0.29 10.57
C PHE A 74 -3.86 0.99 10.49
N GLU A 75 -4.13 1.85 11.46
CA GLU A 75 -5.34 2.66 11.53
C GLU A 75 -5.41 3.68 10.38
N GLU A 76 -4.30 4.34 10.04
CA GLU A 76 -4.21 5.22 8.87
C GLU A 76 -4.34 4.46 7.56
N ALA A 77 -3.65 3.31 7.43
CA ALA A 77 -3.75 2.46 6.25
C ALA A 77 -5.19 1.98 6.03
N ALA A 78 -5.86 1.49 7.08
CA ALA A 78 -7.26 1.07 7.00
C ALA A 78 -8.17 2.24 6.62
N ARG A 79 -7.99 3.41 7.24
CA ARG A 79 -8.76 4.62 6.91
C ARG A 79 -8.59 5.02 5.44
N LEU A 80 -7.35 5.03 4.94
CA LEU A 80 -7.07 5.34 3.53
C LEU A 80 -7.75 4.36 2.59
N VAL A 81 -7.64 3.06 2.86
CA VAL A 81 -8.31 2.03 2.06
C VAL A 81 -9.83 2.23 2.08
N SER A 82 -10.43 2.58 3.22
CA SER A 82 -11.88 2.82 3.31
C SER A 82 -12.31 3.98 2.42
N VAL A 83 -11.57 5.10 2.44
CA VAL A 83 -11.85 6.25 1.57
C VAL A 83 -11.73 5.87 0.09
N PHE A 84 -10.69 5.12 -0.29
CA PHE A 84 -10.52 4.64 -1.65
C PHE A 84 -11.61 3.66 -2.09
N ALA A 85 -12.10 2.81 -1.18
CA ALA A 85 -13.20 1.89 -1.46
C ALA A 85 -14.49 2.64 -1.80
N LEU A 86 -14.79 3.71 -1.06
CA LEU A 86 -15.92 4.61 -1.36
C LEU A 86 -15.77 5.27 -2.75
N ALA A 87 -14.53 5.52 -3.19
CA ALA A 87 -14.23 6.03 -4.54
C ALA A 87 -14.22 4.95 -5.64
N GLY A 88 -14.66 3.72 -5.34
CA GLY A 88 -14.83 2.65 -6.32
C GLY A 88 -13.66 1.67 -6.44
N ILE A 89 -12.65 1.75 -5.58
CA ILE A 89 -11.63 0.70 -5.47
C ILE A 89 -12.27 -0.56 -4.90
N ARG A 90 -12.09 -1.70 -5.58
CA ARG A 90 -12.62 -3.00 -5.15
C ARG A 90 -11.53 -4.00 -4.78
N ARG A 91 -10.33 -3.86 -5.34
CA ARG A 91 -9.18 -4.73 -5.05
C ARG A 91 -8.06 -3.94 -4.38
N VAL A 92 -7.52 -4.47 -3.28
CA VAL A 92 -6.39 -3.91 -2.54
C VAL A 92 -5.27 -4.93 -2.53
N ARG A 93 -4.08 -4.55 -2.99
CA ARG A 93 -2.88 -5.40 -2.92
C ARG A 93 -1.88 -4.87 -1.92
N PHE A 94 -1.61 -5.67 -0.90
CA PHE A 94 -0.48 -5.46 -0.01
C PHE A 94 0.83 -5.85 -0.71
N THR A 95 1.81 -4.96 -0.65
CA THR A 95 3.15 -5.11 -1.24
C THR A 95 4.18 -4.43 -0.33
N GLY A 96 5.40 -4.27 -0.79
CA GLY A 96 6.43 -3.50 -0.11
C GLY A 96 7.80 -3.73 -0.70
N GLY A 97 8.80 -3.84 0.18
CA GLY A 97 9.78 -4.90 0.07
C GLY A 97 9.07 -6.25 0.21
N GLU A 98 9.13 -6.87 1.39
CA GLU A 98 8.40 -8.11 1.70
C GLU A 98 7.31 -7.86 2.75
N PRO A 99 6.01 -7.91 2.41
CA PRO A 99 4.94 -7.66 3.38
C PRO A 99 4.95 -8.63 4.57
N LEU A 100 5.38 -9.88 4.39
CA LEU A 100 5.41 -10.86 5.47
C LEU A 100 6.51 -10.60 6.52
N VAL A 101 7.49 -9.73 6.25
CA VAL A 101 8.44 -9.28 7.29
C VAL A 101 7.88 -8.16 8.16
N ARG A 102 6.77 -7.51 7.76
CA ARG A 102 6.12 -6.50 8.58
C ARG A 102 5.49 -7.16 9.80
N LYS A 103 5.99 -6.79 10.98
CA LYS A 103 5.40 -7.24 12.26
C LYS A 103 3.90 -6.93 12.29
N ASP A 104 3.12 -7.91 12.75
CA ASP A 104 1.66 -7.84 12.90
C ASP A 104 0.89 -7.61 11.58
N ILE A 105 1.43 -8.02 10.42
CA ILE A 105 0.77 -7.90 9.11
C ILE A 105 -0.64 -8.53 9.08
N VAL A 106 -0.85 -9.63 9.80
CA VAL A 106 -2.16 -10.29 9.92
C VAL A 106 -3.21 -9.33 10.51
N ARG A 107 -2.82 -8.55 11.54
CA ARG A 107 -3.68 -7.54 12.16
C ARG A 107 -4.04 -6.43 11.18
N LEU A 108 -3.10 -6.01 10.33
CA LEU A 108 -3.39 -5.02 9.28
C LEU A 108 -4.43 -5.55 8.29
N VAL A 109 -4.25 -6.78 7.80
CA VAL A 109 -5.21 -7.41 6.88
C VAL A 109 -6.60 -7.48 7.51
N GLU A 110 -6.69 -7.96 8.75
CA GLU A 110 -7.96 -8.03 9.49
C GLU A 110 -8.61 -6.66 9.66
N LEU A 111 -7.82 -5.64 10.02
CA LEU A 111 -8.31 -4.28 10.22
C LEU A 111 -8.87 -3.68 8.94
N VAL A 112 -8.19 -3.90 7.82
CA VAL A 112 -8.62 -3.46 6.48
C VAL A 112 -9.88 -4.22 6.08
N HIS A 113 -9.92 -5.53 6.28
CA HIS A 113 -11.08 -6.36 5.94
C HIS A 113 -12.33 -5.92 6.70
N ARG A 114 -12.21 -5.62 8.00
CA ARG A 114 -13.34 -5.21 8.84
C ARG A 114 -13.83 -3.77 8.59
N ARG A 115 -13.01 -2.89 8.03
CA ARG A 115 -13.30 -1.45 7.91
C ARG A 115 -13.58 -0.98 6.49
N THR A 116 -13.52 -1.88 5.51
CA THR A 116 -13.59 -1.50 4.10
C THR A 116 -14.56 -2.42 3.38
N GLU A 117 -15.22 -1.89 2.34
CA GLU A 117 -16.02 -2.69 1.42
C GLU A 117 -15.18 -3.27 0.27
N ALA A 118 -13.85 -3.32 0.43
CA ALA A 118 -12.97 -3.88 -0.57
C ALA A 118 -13.23 -5.39 -0.71
N GLU A 119 -13.68 -5.79 -1.90
CA GLU A 119 -14.08 -7.17 -2.21
C GLU A 119 -12.90 -8.13 -2.17
N GLN A 120 -11.71 -7.66 -2.56
CA GLN A 120 -10.53 -8.52 -2.72
C GLN A 120 -9.29 -7.91 -2.08
N LEU A 121 -8.90 -8.48 -0.95
CA LEU A 121 -7.62 -8.24 -0.31
C LEU A 121 -6.60 -9.27 -0.80
N VAL A 122 -5.59 -8.84 -1.55
CA VAL A 122 -4.54 -9.72 -2.09
C VAL A 122 -3.16 -9.29 -1.61
N MET A 123 -2.19 -10.18 -1.64
CA MET A 123 -0.81 -9.89 -1.25
C MET A 123 0.16 -10.33 -2.34
N THR A 124 1.25 -9.59 -2.54
CA THR A 124 2.41 -10.08 -3.31
C THR A 124 3.57 -10.29 -2.36
N THR A 125 4.13 -11.50 -2.35
CA THR A 125 5.16 -11.95 -1.41
C THR A 125 6.19 -12.84 -2.10
N ASN A 126 7.43 -12.83 -1.62
CA ASN A 126 8.46 -13.82 -1.98
C ASN A 126 8.21 -15.20 -1.34
N ALA A 127 7.20 -15.30 -0.47
CA ALA A 127 6.72 -16.50 0.21
C ALA A 127 7.66 -17.15 1.24
N THR A 128 8.78 -16.53 1.63
CA THR A 128 9.72 -17.09 2.64
C THR A 128 9.05 -17.42 3.97
N ARG A 129 8.03 -16.65 4.36
CA ARG A 129 7.25 -16.83 5.61
C ARG A 129 5.82 -17.29 5.37
N LEU A 130 5.46 -17.67 4.15
CA LEU A 130 4.07 -17.97 3.80
C LEU A 130 3.56 -19.24 4.50
N SER A 131 4.40 -20.27 4.68
CA SER A 131 4.00 -21.51 5.36
C SER A 131 3.49 -21.27 6.80
N GLU A 132 4.11 -20.33 7.51
CA GLU A 132 3.73 -19.89 8.86
C GLU A 132 2.45 -19.04 8.83
N LEU A 133 2.35 -18.10 7.88
CA LEU A 133 1.35 -17.04 7.92
C LEU A 133 0.11 -17.28 7.03
N ALA A 134 0.11 -18.27 6.14
CA ALA A 134 -0.96 -18.48 5.16
C ALA A 134 -2.34 -18.66 5.80
N ARG A 135 -2.45 -19.52 6.84
CA ARG A 135 -3.71 -19.76 7.56
C ARG A 135 -4.17 -18.49 8.30
N PRO A 136 -3.35 -17.88 9.19
CA PRO A 136 -3.72 -16.62 9.84
C PRO A 136 -4.14 -15.51 8.87
N LEU A 137 -3.47 -15.36 7.74
CA LEU A 137 -3.82 -14.36 6.73
C LEU A 137 -5.17 -14.64 6.08
N ARG A 138 -5.44 -15.90 5.73
CA ARG A 138 -6.74 -16.30 5.18
C ARG A 138 -7.86 -16.05 6.19
N ASP A 139 -7.65 -16.42 7.45
CA ASP A 139 -8.63 -16.24 8.53
C ASP A 139 -8.89 -14.75 8.81
N ALA A 140 -7.87 -13.90 8.63
CA ALA A 140 -7.98 -12.44 8.70
C ALA A 140 -8.71 -11.80 7.49
N GLY A 141 -9.07 -12.58 6.47
CA GLY A 141 -9.81 -12.09 5.29
C GLY A 141 -8.95 -11.85 4.05
N LEU A 142 -7.70 -12.33 4.01
CA LEU A 142 -6.90 -12.30 2.77
C LEU A 142 -7.54 -13.26 1.74
N PHE A 143 -7.84 -12.71 0.57
CA PHE A 143 -8.46 -13.44 -0.54
C PHE A 143 -7.45 -14.28 -1.34
N GLY A 144 -6.23 -13.77 -1.53
CA GLY A 144 -5.23 -14.47 -2.34
C GLY A 144 -3.81 -13.91 -2.25
N VAL A 145 -2.86 -14.67 -2.76
CA VAL A 145 -1.43 -14.36 -2.79
C VAL A 145 -0.87 -14.48 -4.21
N ASN A 146 0.20 -13.74 -4.49
CA ASN A 146 1.01 -13.76 -5.70
C ASN A 146 2.48 -13.85 -5.32
#